data_AF-A0A1T3VZP5-F1
#
_entry.id   AF-A0A1T3VZP5-F1
#
_cell.length_a   1.000
_cell.length_b   1.000
_cell.length_c   1.000
_cell.angle_alpha   90.00
_cell.angle_beta   90.00
_cell.angle_gamma   90.00
#
_symmetry.space_group_name_H-M   'P 1'
#
loop_
_entity.id
_entity.type
_entity.pdbx_description
1 polymer ?
#
loop_
_entity_poly.entity_id
_entity_poly.type
_entity_poly.pdbx_seq_one_letter_code
_entity_poly.pdbx_strand_id
1 'polypeptide(L)' 'LLEHVKASHAEILTGIKESKKLSEEAEEKLVTVINDFKKGFSASDGSSVVATEHDADALDPEDLEKESVKVRKPAPKKA' A
#
# COMPACT_ATOMS: atom_id res chain seq x y z
N LEU A 1 -12.21 -1.82 11.63
CA LEU A 1 -11.17 -2.23 12.60
C LEU A 1 -11.72 -3.10 13.73
N LEU A 2 -12.56 -2.59 14.65
CA LEU A 2 -13.01 -3.37 15.81
C LEU A 2 -13.73 -4.69 15.44
N GLU A 3 -14.59 -4.66 14.42
CA GLU A 3 -15.24 -5.85 13.86
C GLU A 3 -14.20 -6.90 13.39
N HIS A 4 -13.16 -6.45 12.68
CA HIS A 4 -12.09 -7.29 12.16
C HIS A 4 -11.26 -7.91 13.29
N VAL A 5 -10.90 -7.12 14.31
CA VAL A 5 -10.21 -7.63 15.49
C VAL A 5 -11.09 -8.65 16.22
N LYS A 6 -12.40 -8.41 16.35
CA LYS A 6 -13.31 -9.35 17.01
C LYS A 6 -13.53 -10.64 16.20
N ALA A 7 -13.56 -10.57 14.88
CA ALA A 7 -13.79 -11.74 14.02
C ALA A 7 -12.52 -12.58 13.84
N SER A 8 -11.36 -11.95 13.69
CA SER A 8 -10.10 -12.61 13.33
C SER A 8 -9.10 -12.73 14.49
N HIS A 9 -9.19 -11.87 15.51
CA HIS A 9 -8.22 -11.77 16.61
C HIS A 9 -8.90 -11.57 17.98
N ALA A 10 -10.00 -12.30 18.24
CA ALA A 10 -10.81 -12.15 19.46
C ALA A 10 -9.99 -12.34 20.75
N GLU A 11 -8.94 -13.14 20.70
CA GLU A 11 -8.03 -13.42 21.80
C GLU A 11 -7.38 -12.16 22.40
N ILE A 12 -7.09 -11.14 21.58
CA ILE A 12 -6.51 -9.88 22.05
C ILE A 12 -7.52 -9.18 22.97
N LEU A 13 -8.78 -9.11 22.54
CA LEU A 13 -9.86 -8.47 23.31
C LEU A 13 -10.22 -9.27 24.57
N THR A 14 -10.21 -10.60 24.47
CA THR A 14 -10.44 -11.49 25.62
C THR A 14 -9.33 -11.35 26.65
N GLY A 15 -8.06 -11.35 26.23
CA GLY A 15 -6.91 -11.16 27.10
C GLY A 15 -6.93 -9.81 27.82
N ILE A 16 -7.27 -8.73 27.12
CA ILE A 16 -7.47 -7.40 27.72
C ILE A 16 -8.62 -7.42 28.74
N LYS A 17 -9.73 -8.08 28.41
CA LYS A 17 -10.92 -8.14 29.28
C LYS A 17 -10.63 -8.89 30.59
N GLU A 18 -9.91 -9.99 30.51
CA GLU A 18 -9.60 -10.85 31.67
C GLU A 18 -8.49 -10.26 32.54
N SER A 19 -7.39 -9.83 31.92
CA SER A 19 -6.25 -9.28 32.65
C SER A 19 -6.44 -7.82 33.06
N LYS A 20 -7.39 -7.11 32.44
CA LYS A 20 -7.58 -5.65 32.52
C LYS A 20 -6.34 -4.84 32.15
N LYS A 21 -5.39 -5.47 31.44
CA LYS A 21 -4.12 -4.87 31.03
C LYS A 21 -3.89 -5.16 29.55
N LEU A 22 -3.19 -4.25 28.89
CA LEU A 22 -2.59 -4.52 27.60
C LEU A 22 -1.16 -5.01 27.88
N SER A 23 -0.92 -6.31 27.71
CA SER A 23 0.44 -6.85 27.78
C SER A 23 1.23 -6.44 26.55
N GLU A 24 2.55 -6.39 26.65
CA GLU A 24 3.44 -6.05 25.53
C GLU A 24 3.22 -6.99 24.33
N GLU A 25 3.02 -8.29 24.57
CA GLU A 25 2.68 -9.25 23.51
C GLU A 25 1.33 -8.94 22.82
N ALA A 26 0.33 -8.50 23.58
CA ALA A 26 -0.97 -8.13 23.01
C ALA A 26 -0.89 -6.81 22.23
N GLU A 27 -0.02 -5.89 22.66
CA GLU A 27 0.26 -4.64 21.97
C GLU A 27 0.92 -4.90 20.60
N GLU A 28 1.98 -5.70 20.55
CA GLU A 28 2.67 -6.04 19.30
C GLU A 28 1.73 -6.71 18.29
N LYS A 29 0.90 -7.65 18.75
CA LYS A 29 -0.12 -8.30 17.92
C LYS A 29 -1.16 -7.29 17.43
N LEU A 30 -1.63 -6.40 18.29
CA LEU A 30 -2.61 -5.38 17.92
C LEU A 30 -2.05 -4.42 16.87
N VAL A 31 -0.80 -3.98 17.01
CA VAL A 31 -0.12 -3.12 16.02
C VAL A 31 -0.01 -3.83 14.67
N THR A 32 0.34 -5.11 14.66
CA THR A 32 0.43 -5.90 13.43
C THR A 32 -0.92 -5.98 12.71
N VAL A 33 -1.99 -6.31 13.45
CA VAL A 33 -3.35 -6.40 12.90
C VAL A 33 -3.85 -5.04 12.37
N ILE A 34 -3.52 -3.95 13.07
CA ILE A 34 -3.85 -2.60 12.60
C ILE A 34 -3.15 -2.29 11.28
N ASN A 35 -1.86 -2.63 11.16
CA ASN A 35 -1.12 -2.39 9.92
C ASN A 35 -1.65 -3.22 8.75
N ASP A 36 -2.02 -4.48 8.98
CA ASP A 36 -2.62 -5.31 7.93
C ASP A 36 -4.01 -4.82 7.53
N PHE A 37 -4.84 -4.39 8.49
CA PHE A 37 -6.11 -3.74 8.20
C PHE A 37 -5.92 -2.46 7.37
N LYS A 38 -4.92 -1.64 7.69
CA LYS A 38 -4.62 -0.40 6.96
C LYS A 38 -4.24 -0.66 5.50
N LYS A 39 -3.54 -1.76 5.19
CA LYS A 39 -3.19 -2.12 3.80
C LYS A 39 -4.41 -2.41 2.93
N GLY A 40 -5.48 -2.96 3.52
CA GLY A 40 -6.73 -3.29 2.82
C GLY A 40 -7.81 -2.22 2.93
N PHE A 41 -7.53 -1.09 3.58
CA PHE A 41 -8.51 -0.05 3.84
C PHE A 41 -8.24 1.19 2.97
N SER A 42 -9.25 1.57 2.17
CA SER A 42 -9.24 2.80 1.39
C SER A 42 -9.95 3.91 2.16
N ALA A 43 -9.32 5.09 2.22
CA ALA A 43 -9.96 6.29 2.71
C ALA A 43 -11.05 6.77 1.74
N SER A 44 -11.90 7.72 2.17
CA SER A 44 -13.05 8.20 1.38
C SER A 44 -12.66 8.87 0.06
N ASP A 45 -11.40 9.29 -0.08
CA ASP A 45 -10.78 9.83 -1.29
C ASP A 45 -10.22 8.73 -2.21
N GLY A 46 -10.36 7.45 -1.85
CA GLY A 46 -9.83 6.30 -2.58
C GLY A 46 -8.34 6.06 -2.34
N SER A 47 -7.67 6.92 -1.55
CA SER A 47 -6.25 6.75 -1.23
C SER A 47 -6.04 5.60 -0.25
N SER A 48 -4.87 4.96 -0.35
CA SER A 48 -4.44 3.97 0.64
C SER A 48 -4.04 4.68 1.93
N VAL A 49 -4.50 4.17 3.08
CA VAL A 49 -4.13 4.71 4.41
C VAL A 49 -2.71 4.33 4.82
N VAL A 50 -2.10 3.37 4.12
CA VAL A 50 -0.65 3.19 4.15
C VAL A 50 -0.07 4.12 3.10
N ALA A 51 0.88 4.96 3.50
CA ALA A 51 1.67 5.77 2.58
C ALA A 51 2.30 4.82 1.55
N THR A 52 1.64 4.68 0.42
CA THR A 52 2.17 4.08 -0.78
C THR A 52 2.88 5.23 -1.45
N GLU A 53 4.16 5.03 -1.74
CA GLU A 53 5.09 5.95 -2.37
C GLU A 53 4.42 6.67 -3.55
N HIS A 54 3.71 7.75 -3.26
CA HIS A 54 3.11 8.63 -4.25
C HIS A 54 4.11 9.70 -4.71
N ASP A 55 5.37 9.55 -4.27
CA ASP A 55 6.57 10.07 -4.91
C ASP A 55 7.06 9.08 -5.98
N ALA A 56 6.14 8.52 -6.78
CA ALA A 56 6.54 8.03 -8.09
C ALA A 56 6.82 9.29 -8.93
N ASP A 57 8.06 9.78 -8.84
CA ASP A 57 8.57 10.82 -9.72
C ASP A 57 8.23 10.45 -11.16
N ALA A 58 7.69 11.41 -11.92
CA ALA A 58 7.39 11.17 -13.32
C ALA A 58 8.68 10.70 -14.02
N LEU A 59 8.66 9.50 -14.59
CA LEU A 59 9.82 8.97 -15.31
C LEU A 59 10.24 10.00 -16.37
N ASP A 60 11.52 10.40 -16.38
CA ASP A 60 12.01 11.39 -17.32
C ASP A 60 11.71 10.92 -18.76
N PRO A 61 11.17 11.80 -19.64
CA PRO A 61 10.92 11.44 -21.03
C PRO A 61 12.14 10.90 -21.81
N GLU A 62 13.35 11.10 -21.30
CA GLU A 62 14.59 10.50 -21.82
C GLU A 62 14.77 9.03 -21.43
N ASP A 63 14.24 8.59 -20.29
CA ASP A 63 14.23 7.19 -19.81
C ASP A 63 13.08 6.36 -20.42
N LEU A 64 12.15 7.00 -21.12
CA LEU A 64 11.13 6.31 -21.91
C LEU A 64 11.77 5.75 -23.19
N GLU A 65 12.08 4.45 -23.20
CA GLU A 65 12.50 3.74 -24.42
C GLU A 65 11.40 3.83 -25.49
N LYS A 66 11.66 4.61 -26.55
CA LYS A 66 10.75 4.75 -27.69
C LYS A 66 11.03 3.64 -28.70
N GLU A 67 10.08 2.73 -28.86
CA GLU A 67 10.15 1.70 -29.89
C GLU A 67 10.20 2.36 -31.28
N SER A 68 11.29 2.14 -32.02
CA SER A 68 11.53 2.78 -33.32
C SER A 68 11.27 1.82 -34.48
N VAL A 69 10.41 2.23 -35.41
CA VAL A 69 10.12 1.46 -36.63
C VAL A 69 11.19 1.74 -37.68
N LYS A 70 11.97 0.72 -38.05
CA LYS A 70 13.00 0.82 -39.11
C LYS A 70 12.34 0.87 -40.49
N VAL A 71 12.47 2.01 -41.19
CA VAL A 71 12.00 2.16 -42.57
C VAL A 71 13.16 1.91 -43.55
N ARG A 72 13.01 0.94 -44.46
CA ARG A 72 13.97 0.67 -45.56
C ARG A 72 13.77 1.63 -46.74
N LYS A 73 13.75 2.93 -46.49
CA LYS A 73 13.68 3.97 -47.54
C LYS A 73 14.69 5.08 -47.22
N PRO A 74 15.33 5.69 -48.24
CA PRO A 74 16.22 6.82 -48.02
C PRO A 74 15.47 7.96 -47.33
N ALA A 75 16.13 8.64 -46.39
CA ALA A 75 15.54 9.76 -45.65
C ALA A 75 15.11 10.88 -46.62
N PRO A 76 13.95 11.52 -46.38
CA PRO A 76 13.46 12.60 -47.24
C PRO A 76 14.45 13.77 -47.24
N LYS A 77 14.63 14.41 -48.40
CA LYS A 77 15.45 15.61 -48.51
C LYS A 77 14.82 16.71 -47.67
N LYS A 78 15.60 17.31 -46.75
CA LYS A 78 15.17 18.48 -45.97
C LYS A 78 14.79 19.59 -46.96
N ALA A 79 13.61 20.17 -46.78
CA ALA A 79 13.21 21.41 -47.45
C ALA A 79 13.97 22.61 -46.88
#